data_AF-A0AAD9IWC9-F1
#
_entry.id   AF-A0AAD9IWC9-F1
#
_cell.length_a   1.000
_cell.length_b   1.000
_cell.length_c   1.000
_cell.angle_alpha   90.00
_cell.angle_beta   90.00
_cell.angle_gamma   90.00
#
_symmetry.space_group_name_H-M   'P 1'
#
loop_
_entity.id
_entity.type
_entity.pdbx_description
1 polymer ?
#
loop_
_entity_poly.entity_id
_entity_poly.type
_entity_poly.pdbx_seq_one_letter_code
_entity_poly.pdbx_strand_id
1 'polypeptide(L)'
;CLLLFQLILVNVLNCFYDAVSQILRKNVEKRALMENLDGIFLAIDEVCDNGIILESDSSAISQKVSFRSDDIPLGEQTVAQVLHSAKEQLKWSLLK
;
A
#
# COMPACT_ATOMS: atom_id res chain seq x y z
N CYS A 1 -9.95 23.61 -16.37
CA CYS A 1 -9.08 23.81 -15.18
C CYS A 1 -9.78 23.45 -13.86
N LEU A 2 -10.90 24.09 -13.47
CA LEU A 2 -11.56 23.82 -12.18
C LEU A 2 -12.02 22.35 -12.00
N LEU A 3 -12.65 21.78 -13.03
CA LEU A 3 -13.07 20.36 -13.04
C LEU A 3 -11.90 19.38 -12.96
N LEU A 4 -10.76 19.75 -13.56
CA LEU A 4 -9.54 18.93 -13.58
C LEU A 4 -8.92 18.86 -12.17
N PHE A 5 -8.88 19.99 -11.46
CA PHE A 5 -8.43 20.04 -10.07
C PHE A 5 -9.32 19.19 -9.16
N GLN A 6 -10.65 19.30 -9.31
CA GLN A 6 -11.58 18.48 -8.54
C GLN A 6 -11.36 16.98 -8.78
N LEU A 7 -11.15 16.57 -10.03
CA LEU A 7 -10.89 15.16 -10.36
C LEU A 7 -9.59 14.65 -9.75
N ILE A 8 -8.52 15.44 -9.83
CA ILE A 8 -7.22 15.09 -9.24
C ILE A 8 -7.35 14.93 -7.72
N LEU A 9 -8.05 15.86 -7.05
CA LEU A 9 -8.22 15.80 -5.60
C LEU A 9 -9.05 14.58 -5.16
N VAL A 10 -10.10 14.25 -5.90
CA VAL A 10 -10.90 13.03 -5.68
C VAL A 10 -10.04 11.78 -5.88
N ASN A 11 -9.19 11.75 -6.90
CA ASN A 11 -8.29 10.62 -7.14
C ASN A 11 -7.28 10.42 -6.01
N VAL A 12 -6.67 11.51 -5.53
CA VAL A 12 -5.74 11.48 -4.39
C VAL A 12 -6.43 10.99 -3.12
N LEU A 13 -7.65 11.47 -2.85
CA LEU A 13 -8.41 11.05 -1.68
C LEU A 13 -8.79 9.56 -1.75
N ASN A 14 -9.21 9.07 -2.92
CA ASN A 14 -9.51 7.65 -3.13
C ASN A 14 -8.24 6.80 -2.97
N CYS A 15 -7.12 7.23 -3.54
CA CYS A 15 -5.84 6.55 -3.40
C CYS A 15 -5.44 6.44 -1.92
N PHE A 16 -5.54 7.52 -1.16
CA PHE A 16 -5.26 7.52 0.28
C PHE A 16 -6.22 6.60 1.05
N TYR A 17 -7.52 6.65 0.75
CA TYR A 17 -8.51 5.76 1.37
C TYR A 17 -8.20 4.30 1.10
N ASP A 18 -7.89 3.94 -0.13
CA ASP A 18 -7.55 2.58 -0.53
C ASP A 18 -6.25 2.12 0.15
N ALA A 19 -5.25 2.99 0.27
CA ALA A 19 -4.00 2.68 0.96
C ALA A 19 -4.25 2.40 2.45
N VAL A 20 -5.04 3.25 3.13
CA VAL A 20 -5.44 3.05 4.54
C VAL A 20 -6.25 1.76 4.69
N SER A 21 -7.17 1.47 3.78
CA SER A 21 -7.94 0.23 3.77
C SER A 21 -7.03 -0.99 3.64
N GLN A 22 -5.99 -0.93 2.80
CA GLN A 22 -5.00 -2.00 2.68
C GLN A 22 -4.16 -2.17 3.96
N ILE A 23 -3.67 -1.07 4.54
CA ILE A 23 -2.92 -1.08 5.81
C ILE A 23 -3.73 -1.72 6.94
N LEU A 24 -5.01 -1.36 7.03
CA LEU A 24 -5.94 -1.89 8.04
C LEU A 24 -6.58 -3.23 7.67
N ARG A 25 -6.12 -3.88 6.58
CA ARG A 25 -6.66 -5.16 6.09
C ARG A 25 -8.19 -5.14 5.94
N LYS A 26 -8.71 -4.03 5.41
CA LYS A 26 -10.13 -3.71 5.16
C LYS A 26 -10.97 -3.49 6.42
N ASN A 27 -10.36 -3.39 7.61
CA ASN A 27 -11.05 -3.07 8.86
C ASN A 27 -10.92 -1.58 9.23
N VAL A 28 -11.68 -0.73 8.54
CA VAL A 28 -11.62 0.73 8.74
C VAL A 28 -12.56 1.17 9.87
N GLU A 29 -12.15 0.90 11.11
CA GLU A 29 -12.83 1.34 12.32
C GLU A 29 -11.96 2.29 13.14
N LYS A 30 -12.58 3.15 13.96
CA LYS A 30 -11.89 4.15 14.79
C LYS A 30 -10.74 3.54 15.61
N ARG A 31 -10.98 2.37 16.21
CA ARG A 31 -9.96 1.69 17.03
C ARG A 31 -8.75 1.27 16.20
N ALA A 32 -8.98 0.60 15.06
CA ALA A 32 -7.93 0.13 14.17
C ALA A 32 -7.11 1.29 13.57
N LEU A 33 -7.78 2.41 13.24
CA LEU A 33 -7.10 3.64 12.81
C LEU A 33 -6.17 4.18 13.90
N MET A 34 -6.63 4.28 15.14
CA MET A 34 -5.82 4.80 16.26
C MET A 34 -4.64 3.86 16.61
N GLU A 35 -4.81 2.55 16.46
CA GLU A 35 -3.75 1.55 16.69
C GLU A 35 -2.67 1.58 15.61
N ASN A 36 -2.96 2.08 14.39
CA ASN A 36 -2.03 2.13 13.25
C ASN A 36 -1.76 3.56 12.77
N LEU A 37 -1.93 4.54 13.67
CA LEU A 37 -1.91 5.97 13.31
C LEU A 37 -0.59 6.42 12.69
N ASP A 38 0.53 5.89 13.18
CA ASP A 38 1.87 6.20 12.65
C ASP A 38 2.00 5.78 11.16
N GLY A 39 1.46 4.62 10.81
CA GLY A 39 1.45 4.15 9.41
C GLY A 39 0.55 5.00 8.54
N ILE A 40 -0.59 5.44 9.07
CA ILE A 40 -1.50 6.31 8.33
C ILE A 40 -0.84 7.66 8.06
N PHE A 41 -0.08 8.22 9.01
CA PHE A 41 0.68 9.45 8.77
C PHE A 41 1.78 9.26 7.72
N LEU A 42 2.53 8.16 7.77
CA LEU A 42 3.51 7.83 6.73
C LEU A 42 2.83 7.68 5.35
N ALA A 43 1.63 7.11 5.28
CA ALA A 43 0.88 7.02 4.03
C ALA A 43 0.49 8.39 3.47
N ILE A 44 0.23 9.39 4.32
CA ILE A 44 -0.02 10.76 3.88
C ILE A 44 1.26 11.36 3.27
N ASP A 45 2.41 11.17 3.92
CA ASP A 45 3.70 11.69 3.45
C ASP A 45 4.11 11.05 2.10
N GLU A 46 3.78 9.78 1.88
CA GLU A 46 4.01 9.11 0.59
C GLU A 46 3.05 9.59 -0.52
N VAL A 47 1.83 9.98 -0.17
CA VAL A 47 0.84 10.49 -1.14
C VAL A 47 1.25 11.89 -1.62
N CYS A 48 1.61 12.79 -0.70
CA CYS A 48 1.91 14.18 -1.00
C CYS A 48 3.02 14.75 -0.14
N ASP A 49 3.89 15.57 -0.74
CA ASP A 49 4.84 16.43 -0.02
C ASP A 49 4.59 17.89 -0.39
N ASN A 50 4.34 18.74 0.61
CA ASN A 50 4.09 20.18 0.45
C ASN A 50 3.03 20.54 -0.61
N GLY A 51 2.02 19.67 -0.78
CA GLY A 51 0.93 19.83 -1.75
C GLY A 51 1.26 19.33 -3.17
N ILE A 52 2.45 18.77 -3.38
CA ILE A 52 2.83 18.08 -4.60
C ILE A 52 2.50 16.60 -4.42
N ILE A 53 1.72 16.04 -5.35
CA ILE A 53 1.37 14.62 -5.36
C ILE A 53 2.61 13.83 -5.79
N LEU A 54 3.07 12.91 -4.95
CA LEU A 54 4.24 12.07 -5.22
C LEU A 54 3.84 10.69 -5.73
N GLU A 55 2.83 10.09 -5.11
CA GLU A 55 2.36 8.75 -5.42
C GLU A 55 0.83 8.73 -5.55
N SER A 56 0.33 7.92 -6.48
CA SER A 56 -1.11 7.80 -6.75
C SER A 56 -1.58 6.35 -6.91
N ASP A 57 -0.70 5.40 -6.60
CA ASP A 57 -1.03 3.98 -6.47
C ASP A 57 -1.08 3.58 -4.98
N SER A 58 -2.26 3.17 -4.53
CA SER A 58 -2.52 2.79 -3.15
C SER A 58 -1.72 1.56 -2.68
N SER A 59 -1.41 0.65 -3.60
CA SER A 59 -0.60 -0.56 -3.34
C SER A 59 0.87 -0.21 -3.21
N ALA A 60 1.37 0.75 -4.00
CA ALA A 60 2.73 1.26 -3.84
C ALA A 60 2.89 1.95 -2.48
N ILE A 61 1.92 2.78 -2.07
CA ILE A 61 1.94 3.46 -0.77
C ILE A 61 1.89 2.46 0.37
N SER A 62 0.94 1.51 0.36
CA SER A 62 0.80 0.53 1.43
C SER A 62 2.02 -0.38 1.56
N GLN A 63 2.72 -0.69 0.47
CA GLN A 63 3.99 -1.43 0.49
C GLN A 63 5.13 -0.62 1.13
N LYS A 64 5.27 0.67 0.78
CA LYS A 64 6.31 1.54 1.36
C LYS A 64 6.09 1.78 2.86
N VAL A 65 4.82 1.93 3.24
CA VAL A 65 4.37 2.20 4.60
C VAL A 65 4.27 0.94 5.46
N SER A 66 4.24 -0.24 4.83
CA SER A 66 4.15 -1.51 5.56
C SER A 66 5.30 -1.58 6.56
N PHE A 67 4.96 -1.40 7.83
CA PHE A 67 5.88 -1.65 8.93
C PHE A 67 6.35 -3.08 8.74
N ARG A 68 7.67 -3.25 8.62
CA ARG A 68 8.31 -4.51 8.96
C ARG A 68 7.93 -4.78 10.42
N SER A 69 6.84 -5.51 10.63
CA SER A 69 6.62 -6.16 11.90
C SER A 69 7.84 -7.08 12.05
N ASP A 70 8.76 -6.76 12.95
CA ASP A 70 10.02 -7.46 13.21
C ASP A 70 9.84 -8.91 13.70
N ASP A 71 8.71 -9.56 13.39
CA ASP A 71 8.34 -10.91 13.82
C ASP A 71 8.61 -11.99 12.76
N ILE A 72 9.09 -11.62 11.56
CA ILE A 72 9.52 -12.60 10.56
C ILE A 72 10.93 -12.23 10.09
N PRO A 73 11.94 -13.08 10.35
CA PRO A 73 13.29 -12.87 9.85
C PRO A 73 13.27 -12.62 8.34
N LEU A 74 13.95 -11.57 7.89
CA LEU A 74 14.01 -11.12 6.48
C LEU A 74 14.37 -12.24 5.48
N GLY A 75 15.06 -13.29 5.95
CA GLY A 75 15.35 -14.50 5.17
C GLY A 75 14.12 -15.32 4.82
N GLU A 76 13.13 -15.44 5.72
CA GLU A 76 11.93 -16.24 5.49
C GLU A 76 10.93 -15.54 4.56
N GLN A 77 10.83 -14.21 4.62
CA GLN A 77 10.01 -13.44 3.68
C GLN A 77 10.54 -13.52 2.25
N THR A 78 11.86 -13.40 2.09
CA THR A 78 12.52 -13.52 0.78
C THR A 78 12.29 -14.91 0.19
N VAL A 79 12.45 -15.96 1.01
CA VAL A 79 12.23 -17.35 0.56
C VAL A 79 10.76 -17.59 0.19
N ALA A 80 9.81 -17.08 0.99
CA ALA A 80 8.38 -17.19 0.68
C ALA A 80 8.00 -16.46 -0.63
N GLN A 81 8.51 -15.25 -0.84
CA GLN A 81 8.28 -14.48 -2.07
C GLN A 81 8.92 -15.14 -3.30
N VAL A 82 10.17 -15.60 -3.17
CA VAL A 82 10.88 -16.31 -4.26
C VAL A 82 10.17 -17.63 -4.59
N LEU A 83 9.74 -18.39 -3.59
CA LEU A 83 8.99 -19.63 -3.80
C LEU A 83 7.63 -19.38 -4.46
N HIS A 84 6.94 -18.30 -4.08
CA HIS A 84 5.68 -17.91 -4.70
C HIS A 84 5.88 -17.54 -6.18
N SER A 85 6.89 -16.72 -6.48
CA SER A 85 7.22 -16.32 -7.85
C SER A 85 7.67 -17.51 -8.70
N ALA A 86 8.47 -18.42 -8.15
CA ALA A 86 8.88 -19.65 -8.82
C ALA A 86 7.70 -20.59 -9.12
N LYS A 87 6.73 -20.71 -8.19
CA LYS A 87 5.51 -21.49 -8.40
C LYS A 87 4.68 -20.95 -9.57
N GLU A 88 4.55 -19.63 -9.69
CA GLU A 88 3.85 -19.03 -10.82
C GLU A 88 4.59 -19.30 -12.15
N GLN A 89 5.91 -19.13 -12.18
CA GLN A 89 6.70 -19.41 -13.39
C GLN A 89 6.57 -20.88 -13.85
N LEU A 90 6.55 -21.83 -12.92
CA LEU A 90 6.30 -23.25 -13.22
C LEU A 90 4.89 -23.49 -13.78
N LYS A 91 3.88 -22.83 -13.23
CA LYS A 91 2.50 -22.94 -13.73
C LYS A 91 2.39 -22.50 -15.19
N TRP A 92 3.02 -21.39 -15.55
CA TRP A 92 3.05 -20.91 -16.94
C TRP A 92 3.88 -21.82 -17.86
N SER A 93 4.94 -22.45 -17.35
CA SER A 93 5.76 -23.40 -18.11
C SER A 93 5.06 -24.75 -18.36
N LEU A 94 4.09 -25.15 -17.52
CA LEU A 94 3.34 -26.42 -17.66
C LEU A 94 2.08 -26.29 -18.52
N LEU A 95 1.60 -25.06 -18.74
CA LEU A 95 0.47 -24.75 -19.62
C LEU A 95 0.88 -24.53 -21.09
N LYS A 96 2.13 -24.84 -21.44
CA LYS A 96 2.70 -24.72 -22.77
C LYS A 96 3.13 -26.07 -23.32
#